data_AF-A0A929XJZ3-F1
#
_entry.id   AF-A0A929XJZ3-F1
#
_cell.length_a   1.000
_cell.length_b   1.000
_cell.length_c   1.000
_cell.angle_alpha   90.00
_cell.angle_beta   90.00
_cell.angle_gamma   90.00
#
_symmetry.space_group_name_H-M   'P 1'
#
loop_
_entity.id
_entity.type
_entity.pdbx_description
1 polymer ?
#
loop_
_entity_poly.entity_id
_entity_poly.type
_entity_poly.pdbx_seq_one_letter_code
_entity_poly.pdbx_strand_id
1 'polypeptide(L)'
;MKKVMSGLRFVFRNGETWTINRRLIGDLWIKQVTTSFGRINGSEFQEIHPCESLRIEVFPEADHVMSEDINLGGLELGMFERVKKYSDIELMDILYLDSDHPKSDVIVSTDRVYFPYSPVDEDGNDNKYQSSAIGKHGHLYIVIDPAKTVEDIYPEI
;
A
#
# COMPACT_ATOMS: atom_id res chain seq x y z
N MET A 1 -18.52 -3.90 -18.90
CA MET A 1 -17.99 -3.85 -17.52
C MET A 1 -17.02 -2.69 -17.42
N LYS A 2 -17.44 -1.61 -16.75
CA LYS A 2 -16.59 -0.45 -16.54
C LYS A 2 -16.01 -0.54 -15.14
N LYS A 3 -14.75 -0.99 -15.05
CA LYS A 3 -14.01 -1.05 -13.78
C LYS A 3 -13.74 0.37 -13.30
N VAL A 4 -14.09 0.65 -12.05
CA VAL A 4 -13.77 1.92 -11.38
C VAL A 4 -12.94 1.59 -10.15
N MET A 5 -11.72 2.15 -10.09
CA MET A 5 -10.86 2.01 -8.93
C MET A 5 -11.59 2.55 -7.70
N SER A 6 -11.69 1.76 -6.64
CA SER A 6 -12.46 2.07 -5.43
C SER A 6 -11.58 2.39 -4.23
N GLY A 7 -10.37 1.84 -4.22
CA GLY A 7 -9.40 2.01 -3.15
C GLY A 7 -8.17 1.17 -3.39
N LEU A 8 -7.29 1.19 -2.40
CA LEU A 8 -6.06 0.41 -2.34
C LEU A 8 -6.11 -0.45 -1.09
N ARG A 9 -5.58 -1.67 -1.16
CA ARG A 9 -5.36 -2.51 0.00
C ARG A 9 -3.88 -2.82 0.10
N PHE A 10 -3.21 -2.19 1.07
CA PHE A 10 -1.84 -2.54 1.42
C PHE A 10 -1.82 -3.85 2.19
N VAL A 11 -0.81 -4.67 1.93
CA VAL A 11 -0.57 -5.92 2.64
C VAL A 11 0.82 -5.83 3.27
N PHE A 12 0.84 -6.03 4.59
CA PHE A 12 2.06 -6.01 5.38
C PHE A 12 2.70 -7.40 5.43
N ARG A 13 3.98 -7.49 5.77
CA ARG A 13 4.74 -8.75 5.83
C ARG A 13 4.16 -9.77 6.81
N ASN A 14 3.47 -9.30 7.86
CA ASN A 14 2.78 -10.16 8.82
C ASN A 14 1.41 -10.67 8.32
N GLY A 15 1.00 -10.30 7.10
CA GLY A 15 -0.28 -10.66 6.49
C GLY A 15 -1.46 -9.75 6.87
N GLU A 16 -1.25 -8.78 7.77
CA GLU A 16 -2.26 -7.74 8.03
C GLU A 16 -2.49 -6.90 6.77
N THR A 17 -3.68 -6.33 6.69
CA THR A 17 -4.05 -5.48 5.55
C THR A 17 -4.55 -4.13 6.02
N TRP A 18 -4.32 -3.12 5.19
CA TRP A 18 -4.88 -1.78 5.38
C TRP A 18 -5.54 -1.30 4.10
N THR A 19 -6.87 -1.17 4.16
CA THR A 19 -7.68 -0.73 3.03
C THR A 19 -7.98 0.76 3.09
N ILE A 20 -7.62 1.49 2.04
CA ILE A 20 -7.84 2.94 1.90
C ILE A 20 -8.83 3.20 0.78
N ASN A 21 -9.92 3.90 1.10
CA ASN A 21 -10.88 4.33 0.09
C ASN A 21 -10.25 5.37 -0.84
N ARG A 22 -10.52 5.32 -2.16
CA ARG A 22 -9.98 6.26 -3.15
C ARG A 22 -10.22 7.74 -2.81
N ARG A 23 -11.27 8.06 -2.05
CA ARG A 23 -11.61 9.43 -1.64
C ARG A 23 -10.64 9.99 -0.59
N LEU A 24 -9.88 9.12 0.06
CA LEU A 24 -8.91 9.45 1.10
C LEU A 24 -7.46 9.43 0.58
N ILE A 25 -7.30 9.29 -0.74
CA ILE A 25 -6.00 9.33 -1.42
C ILE A 25 -5.85 10.73 -2.01
N GLY A 26 -4.87 11.50 -1.52
CA GLY A 26 -4.58 12.85 -2.02
C GLY A 26 -3.79 12.82 -3.32
N ASP A 27 -2.72 12.04 -3.35
CA ASP A 27 -1.86 11.81 -4.51
C ASP A 27 -1.48 10.32 -4.57
N LEU A 28 -1.33 9.79 -5.79
CA LEU A 28 -0.89 8.42 -6.03
C LEU A 28 -0.05 8.37 -7.30
N TRP A 29 1.20 7.96 -7.13
CA TRP A 29 2.12 7.71 -8.22
C TRP A 29 2.75 6.34 -8.11
N ILE A 30 2.51 5.48 -9.11
CA ILE A 30 3.14 4.18 -9.23
C ILE A 30 4.02 4.20 -10.48
N LYS A 31 5.34 4.17 -10.31
CA LYS A 31 6.30 4.26 -11.41
C LYS A 31 6.55 2.87 -11.99
N GLN A 32 6.38 2.76 -13.31
CA GLN A 32 6.74 1.58 -14.13
C GLN A 32 6.25 0.25 -13.55
N VAL A 33 4.94 0.01 -13.62
CA VAL A 33 4.39 -1.33 -13.39
C VAL A 33 4.68 -2.19 -14.63
N THR A 34 5.49 -3.23 -14.49
CA THR A 34 5.83 -4.16 -15.57
C THR A 34 5.15 -5.50 -15.36
N THR A 35 4.98 -6.30 -16.43
CA THR A 35 4.56 -7.70 -16.29
C THR A 35 5.77 -8.61 -16.33
N SER A 36 5.93 -9.42 -15.30
CA SER A 36 6.94 -10.46 -15.17
C SER A 36 6.28 -11.81 -14.97
N PHE A 37 6.90 -12.88 -15.46
CA PHE A 37 6.43 -14.24 -15.25
C PHE A 37 7.48 -15.03 -14.45
N GLY A 38 7.09 -15.61 -13.31
CA GLY A 38 8.04 -16.24 -12.40
C GLY A 38 7.38 -16.98 -11.24
N ARG A 39 8.19 -17.39 -10.26
CA ARG A 39 7.75 -18.04 -9.01
C ARG A 39 8.11 -17.13 -7.84
N ILE A 40 7.24 -17.04 -6.85
CA ILE A 40 7.50 -16.31 -5.60
C ILE A 40 7.63 -17.34 -4.48
N ASN A 41 8.75 -17.35 -3.76
CA ASN A 41 8.98 -18.26 -2.62
C ASN A 41 8.74 -19.76 -2.97
N GLY A 42 9.11 -20.18 -4.17
CA GLY A 42 8.92 -21.56 -4.63
C GLY A 42 7.47 -21.92 -5.01
N SER A 43 6.58 -20.94 -5.11
CA SER A 43 5.20 -21.10 -5.58
C SER A 43 5.11 -21.56 -7.04
N GLU A 44 3.89 -21.79 -7.52
CA GLU A 44 3.62 -22.00 -8.95
C GLU A 44 3.99 -20.81 -9.83
N PHE A 45 4.19 -21.10 -11.12
CA PHE A 45 4.48 -20.07 -12.10
C PHE A 45 3.28 -19.13 -12.23
N GLN A 46 3.53 -17.84 -12.05
CA GLN A 46 2.51 -16.81 -11.98
C GLN A 46 2.95 -15.54 -12.71
N GLU A 47 1.95 -14.77 -13.14
CA GLU A 47 2.11 -13.39 -13.58
C GLU A 47 2.30 -12.48 -12.35
N ILE A 48 3.26 -11.57 -12.42
CA ILE A 48 3.72 -10.71 -11.33
C ILE A 48 3.82 -9.29 -11.86
N HIS A 49 3.30 -8.32 -11.12
CA HIS A 49 3.40 -6.91 -11.50
C HIS A 49 4.29 -6.12 -10.54
N PRO A 50 5.64 -6.22 -10.65
CA PRO A 50 6.51 -5.35 -9.88
C PRO A 50 6.41 -3.91 -10.39
N CYS A 51 6.56 -2.95 -9.49
CA CYS A 51 6.78 -1.55 -9.83
C CYS A 51 8.19 -1.10 -9.46
N GLU A 52 8.66 -0.03 -10.10
CA GLU A 52 9.94 0.59 -9.79
C GLU A 52 9.87 1.46 -8.51
N SER A 53 8.75 2.13 -8.26
CA SER A 53 8.59 3.06 -7.14
C SER A 53 7.12 3.36 -6.84
N LEU A 54 6.79 3.57 -5.57
CA LEU A 54 5.50 4.07 -5.08
C LEU A 54 5.69 5.42 -4.39
N ARG A 55 4.75 6.35 -4.62
CA ARG A 55 4.54 7.54 -3.79
C ARG A 55 3.04 7.71 -3.57
N ILE A 56 2.65 7.99 -2.35
CA ILE A 56 1.24 8.19 -2.01
C ILE A 56 1.10 9.18 -0.86
N GLU A 57 0.09 10.04 -0.97
CA GLU A 57 -0.42 10.90 0.10
C GLU A 57 -1.80 10.38 0.52
N VAL A 58 -2.00 10.24 1.84
CA VAL A 58 -3.23 9.71 2.43
C VAL A 58 -3.78 10.73 3.43
N PHE A 59 -5.07 11.04 3.31
CA PHE A 59 -5.75 11.98 4.17
C PHE A 59 -6.01 11.41 5.58
N PRO A 60 -5.99 12.25 6.64
CA PRO A 60 -6.06 11.82 8.04
C PRO A 60 -7.27 10.96 8.38
N GLU A 61 -8.39 11.11 7.66
CA GLU A 61 -9.59 10.32 7.87
C GLU A 61 -9.39 8.82 7.60
N ALA A 62 -8.31 8.43 6.92
CA ALA A 62 -7.92 7.03 6.71
C ALA A 62 -7.15 6.41 7.89
N ASP A 63 -6.78 7.20 8.91
CA ASP A 63 -6.06 6.72 10.09
C ASP A 63 -6.96 5.88 11.03
N HIS A 64 -8.28 6.00 10.86
CA HIS A 64 -9.25 5.16 11.57
C HIS A 64 -9.42 3.80 10.89
N VAL A 65 -9.06 2.75 11.64
CA VAL A 65 -9.21 1.34 11.28
C VAL A 65 -10.66 1.03 10.89
N MET A 66 -10.89 0.50 9.68
CA MET A 66 -12.11 -0.26 9.41
C MET A 66 -12.02 -1.55 10.20
N SER A 67 -12.92 -1.74 11.17
CA SER A 67 -12.90 -2.77 12.22
C SER A 67 -12.86 -4.23 11.75
N GLU A 68 -12.86 -4.48 10.45
CA GLU A 68 -12.86 -5.81 9.84
C GLU A 68 -11.45 -6.30 9.45
N ASP A 69 -10.43 -5.42 9.42
CA ASP A 69 -9.12 -5.70 8.81
C ASP A 69 -7.96 -6.05 9.80
N ILE A 70 -8.14 -5.99 11.14
CA ILE A 70 -7.02 -6.07 12.11
C ILE A 70 -7.30 -6.99 13.33
N ASN A 71 -6.31 -7.80 13.70
CA ASN A 71 -6.24 -8.47 15.02
C ASN A 71 -5.99 -7.43 16.13
N LEU A 72 -6.77 -7.50 17.20
CA LEU A 72 -6.89 -6.57 18.36
C LEU A 72 -5.63 -5.82 18.86
N GLY A 73 -4.40 -6.29 18.63
CA GLY A 73 -3.17 -5.64 19.08
C GLY A 73 -2.75 -4.39 18.29
N GLY A 74 -3.25 -4.22 17.05
CA GLY A 74 -2.96 -3.04 16.21
C GLY A 74 -3.88 -1.84 16.45
N LEU A 75 -4.93 -1.99 17.26
CA LEU A 75 -5.94 -0.94 17.50
C LEU A 75 -5.47 0.19 18.44
N GLU A 76 -4.38 0.00 19.19
CA GLU A 76 -3.88 1.03 20.13
C GLU A 76 -3.04 2.13 19.46
N LEU A 77 -2.50 1.88 18.26
CA LEU A 77 -1.76 2.83 17.43
C LEU A 77 -2.54 3.04 16.13
N GLY A 78 -2.86 4.29 15.76
CA GLY A 78 -3.46 4.58 14.45
C GLY A 78 -2.62 4.00 13.30
N MET A 79 -3.26 3.70 12.16
CA MET A 79 -2.57 3.11 11.00
C MET A 79 -1.40 3.96 10.51
N PHE A 80 -1.48 5.28 10.66
CA PHE A 80 -0.44 6.19 10.24
C PHE A 80 0.81 6.03 11.11
N GLU A 81 0.65 5.94 12.42
CA GLU A 81 1.77 5.69 13.34
C GLU A 81 2.33 4.27 13.16
N ARG A 82 1.48 3.27 12.84
CA ARG A 82 1.94 1.92 12.49
C ARG A 82 2.86 1.95 11.26
N VAL A 83 2.42 2.56 10.17
CA VAL A 83 3.18 2.65 8.91
C VAL A 83 4.47 3.46 9.10
N LYS A 84 4.43 4.51 9.91
CA LYS A 84 5.60 5.29 10.26
C LYS A 84 6.62 4.50 11.08
N LYS A 85 6.14 3.63 11.98
CA LYS A 85 6.99 2.84 12.87
C LYS A 85 7.57 1.60 12.20
N TYR A 86 6.79 0.92 11.35
CA TYR A 86 7.16 -0.34 10.72
C TYR A 86 7.19 -0.19 9.21
N SER A 87 8.33 -0.52 8.62
CA SER A 87 8.56 -0.36 7.18
C SER A 87 8.22 -1.65 6.43
N ASP A 88 7.08 -2.26 6.74
CA ASP A 88 6.77 -3.65 6.40
C ASP A 88 5.67 -3.80 5.32
N ILE A 89 5.41 -2.77 4.51
CA ILE A 89 4.50 -2.89 3.37
C ILE A 89 5.20 -3.72 2.28
N GLU A 90 4.60 -4.86 1.97
CA GLU A 90 5.15 -5.81 1.00
C GLU A 90 4.60 -5.59 -0.41
N LEU A 91 3.28 -5.42 -0.49
CA LEU A 91 2.55 -5.33 -1.76
C LEU A 91 1.23 -4.59 -1.56
N MET A 92 0.55 -4.31 -2.67
CA MET A 92 -0.74 -3.65 -2.68
C MET A 92 -1.66 -4.24 -3.74
N ASP A 93 -2.93 -4.35 -3.41
CA ASP A 93 -4.00 -4.62 -4.38
C ASP A 93 -4.73 -3.31 -4.72
N ILE A 94 -4.82 -3.00 -6.01
CA ILE A 94 -5.74 -1.97 -6.53
C ILE A 94 -7.12 -2.60 -6.62
N LEU A 95 -8.10 -2.04 -5.92
CA LEU A 95 -9.45 -2.59 -5.83
C LEU A 95 -10.36 -1.95 -6.88
N TYR A 96 -11.15 -2.76 -7.58
CA TYR A 96 -12.11 -2.26 -8.57
C TYR A 96 -13.54 -2.69 -8.25
N LEU A 97 -14.45 -1.72 -8.33
CA LEU A 97 -15.89 -1.94 -8.38
C LEU A 97 -16.35 -2.01 -9.83
N ASP A 98 -17.46 -2.71 -10.07
CA ASP A 98 -18.19 -2.60 -11.33
C ASP A 98 -19.27 -1.52 -11.17
N SER A 99 -19.20 -0.47 -11.99
CA SER A 99 -20.16 0.64 -11.93
C SER A 99 -21.58 0.21 -12.29
N ASP A 100 -21.73 -0.91 -12.99
CA ASP A 100 -23.01 -1.40 -13.50
C ASP A 100 -23.59 -2.50 -12.59
N HIS A 101 -22.89 -2.85 -11.50
CA HIS A 101 -23.30 -3.91 -10.59
C HIS A 101 -24.47 -3.45 -9.70
N PRO A 102 -25.49 -4.31 -9.44
CA PRO A 102 -26.66 -3.95 -8.63
C PRO A 102 -26.33 -3.51 -7.21
N LYS A 103 -25.16 -3.93 -6.72
CA LYS A 103 -24.57 -3.52 -5.44
C LYS A 103 -23.27 -2.78 -5.73
N SER A 104 -23.28 -1.46 -5.51
CA SER A 104 -22.20 -0.55 -5.87
C SER A 104 -20.93 -0.67 -5.00
N ASP A 105 -20.90 -1.61 -4.06
CA ASP A 105 -19.86 -1.82 -3.05
C ASP A 105 -19.10 -3.15 -3.23
N VAL A 106 -19.46 -3.97 -4.21
CA VAL A 106 -18.82 -5.28 -4.45
C VAL A 106 -17.53 -5.12 -5.25
N ILE A 107 -16.39 -5.51 -4.66
CA ILE A 107 -15.11 -5.63 -5.38
C ILE A 107 -15.22 -6.77 -6.40
N VAL A 108 -15.06 -6.45 -7.68
CA VAL A 108 -15.19 -7.41 -8.79
C VAL A 108 -13.84 -7.85 -9.37
N SER A 109 -12.77 -7.11 -9.08
CA SER A 109 -11.44 -7.35 -9.61
C SER A 109 -10.41 -6.67 -8.73
N THR A 110 -9.19 -7.22 -8.73
CA THR A 110 -8.02 -6.62 -8.08
C THR A 110 -6.80 -6.74 -8.97
N ASP A 111 -5.97 -5.70 -9.03
CA ASP A 111 -4.64 -5.78 -9.66
C ASP A 111 -3.58 -5.69 -8.57
N ARG A 112 -2.76 -6.73 -8.43
CA ARG A 112 -1.70 -6.80 -7.42
C ARG A 112 -0.41 -6.19 -7.94
N VAL A 113 0.14 -5.24 -7.20
CA VAL A 113 1.44 -4.59 -7.45
C VAL A 113 2.42 -4.96 -6.34
N TYR A 114 3.61 -5.38 -6.74
CA TYR A 114 4.72 -5.70 -5.83
C TYR A 114 5.70 -4.54 -5.75
N PHE A 115 6.09 -4.17 -4.53
CA PHE A 115 7.01 -3.05 -4.32
C PHE A 115 8.48 -3.50 -4.36
N PRO A 116 9.41 -2.58 -4.67
CA PRO A 116 10.82 -2.82 -4.44
C PRO A 116 11.05 -3.22 -2.99
N TYR A 117 11.84 -4.27 -2.77
CA TYR A 117 12.09 -4.79 -1.43
C TYR A 117 13.57 -5.13 -1.21
N SER A 118 14.10 -4.69 -0.08
CA SER A 118 15.37 -5.17 0.47
C SER A 118 15.24 -5.22 1.99
N PRO A 119 15.58 -6.35 2.63
CA PRO A 119 15.49 -6.45 4.09
C PRO A 119 16.49 -5.50 4.76
N VAL A 120 16.10 -4.92 5.90
CA VAL A 120 17.01 -4.11 6.74
C VAL A 120 17.96 -5.00 7.55
N ASP A 121 17.46 -6.15 8.03
CA ASP A 121 18.16 -7.11 8.86
C ASP A 121 17.90 -8.56 8.42
N GLU A 122 18.46 -9.52 9.17
CA GLU A 122 18.32 -10.96 8.87
C GLU A 122 16.88 -11.48 9.05
N ASP A 123 16.07 -10.81 9.87
CA ASP A 123 14.68 -11.20 10.12
C ASP A 123 13.79 -10.88 8.91
N GLY A 124 14.19 -9.90 8.09
CA GLY A 124 13.54 -9.60 6.80
C GLY A 124 12.10 -9.10 6.93
N ASN A 125 11.80 -8.42 8.05
CA ASN A 125 10.50 -7.82 8.29
C ASN A 125 10.42 -6.43 7.67
N ASP A 126 11.41 -5.57 7.95
CA ASP A 126 11.42 -4.20 7.45
C ASP A 126 12.05 -4.09 6.06
N ASN A 127 11.41 -3.30 5.22
CA ASN A 127 11.83 -2.94 3.86
C ASN A 127 12.66 -1.65 3.90
N LYS A 128 13.95 -1.76 3.58
CA LYS A 128 14.90 -0.65 3.49
C LYS A 128 14.46 0.47 2.53
N TYR A 129 13.64 0.14 1.52
CA TYR A 129 13.21 1.10 0.51
C TYR A 129 11.94 1.86 0.88
N GLN A 130 11.25 1.44 1.94
CA GLN A 130 10.08 2.16 2.44
C GLN A 130 10.53 3.27 3.40
N SER A 131 9.95 4.45 3.20
CA SER A 131 10.05 5.59 4.10
C SER A 131 8.69 6.28 4.18
N SER A 132 8.37 6.85 5.33
CA SER A 132 7.06 7.46 5.54
C SER A 132 7.12 8.53 6.61
N ALA A 133 6.29 9.55 6.45
CA ALA A 133 6.22 10.69 7.36
C ALA A 133 4.78 11.19 7.44
N ILE A 134 4.43 11.74 8.61
CA ILE A 134 3.17 12.43 8.82
C ILE A 134 3.49 13.92 8.70
N GLY A 135 3.00 14.55 7.64
CA GLY A 135 3.26 15.96 7.37
C GLY A 135 2.24 16.88 8.02
N LYS A 136 2.25 18.15 7.57
CA LYS A 136 1.27 19.16 7.99
C LYS A 136 -0.16 18.68 7.78
N HIS A 137 -1.05 19.10 8.69
CA HIS A 137 -2.46 18.71 8.73
C HIS A 137 -2.73 17.22 8.97
N GLY A 138 -1.71 16.43 9.31
CA GLY A 138 -1.86 15.02 9.69
C GLY A 138 -1.90 14.05 8.51
N HIS A 139 -1.53 14.49 7.31
CA HIS A 139 -1.50 13.63 6.12
C HIS A 139 -0.32 12.67 6.21
N LEU A 140 -0.54 11.40 5.85
CA LEU A 140 0.52 10.41 5.75
C LEU A 140 1.10 10.39 4.33
N TYR A 141 2.42 10.44 4.25
CA TYR A 141 3.17 10.30 3.01
C TYR A 141 3.96 9.00 3.09
N ILE A 142 3.90 8.18 2.05
CA ILE A 142 4.66 6.94 1.93
C ILE A 142 5.42 6.96 0.61
N VAL A 143 6.70 6.66 0.67
CA VAL A 143 7.56 6.46 -0.50
C VAL A 143 8.21 5.08 -0.39
N ILE A 144 8.04 4.25 -1.41
CA ILE A 144 8.78 2.98 -1.55
C ILE A 144 9.62 3.07 -2.81
N ASP A 145 10.89 3.43 -2.65
CA ASP A 145 11.80 3.74 -3.76
C ASP A 145 13.24 3.36 -3.39
N PRO A 146 13.99 2.65 -4.26
CA PRO A 146 15.37 2.27 -3.95
C PRO A 146 16.36 3.43 -3.81
N ALA A 147 16.02 4.62 -4.31
CA ALA A 147 16.93 5.76 -4.44
C ALA A 147 16.48 7.02 -3.70
N LYS A 148 15.20 7.14 -3.33
CA LYS A 148 14.64 8.36 -2.73
C LYS A 148 13.80 8.06 -1.51
N THR A 149 13.88 8.90 -0.49
CA THR A 149 13.02 8.81 0.68
C THR A 149 11.83 9.76 0.61
N VAL A 150 10.94 9.68 1.60
CA VAL A 150 9.81 10.59 1.76
C VAL A 150 10.27 12.04 1.89
N GLU A 151 11.41 12.31 2.55
CA GLU A 151 12.00 13.65 2.67
C GLU A 151 12.55 14.18 1.34
N ASP A 152 13.07 13.30 0.47
CA ASP A 152 13.55 13.69 -0.86
C ASP A 152 12.38 14.06 -1.81
N ILE A 153 11.23 13.40 -1.65
CA ILE A 153 10.07 13.56 -2.51
C ILE A 153 9.17 14.69 -2.03
N TYR A 154 8.98 14.81 -0.72
CA TYR A 154 8.10 15.76 -0.08
C TYR A 154 8.90 16.64 0.90
N PRO A 155 9.75 17.56 0.41
CA PRO A 155 10.68 18.31 1.25
C PRO A 155 10.04 19.34 2.20
N GLU A 156 8.73 19.58 2.06
CA GLU A 156 7.99 20.60 2.82
C GLU A 156 7.06 20.05 3.91
N ILE A 157 7.08 18.73 4.14
CA ILE A 157 6.25 18.06 5.16
C ILE A 157 6.65 18.41 6.59
#